data_AF-A0A383ULN0-F1
#
_entry.id   AF-A0A383ULN0-F1
#
_cell.length_a   1.000
_cell.length_b   1.000
_cell.length_c   1.000
_cell.angle_alpha   90.00
_cell.angle_beta   90.00
_cell.angle_gamma   90.00
#
_symmetry.space_group_name_H-M   'P 1'
#
loop_
_entity.id
_entity.type
_entity.pdbx_description
1 polymer ?
#
loop_
_entity_poly.entity_id
_entity_poly.type
_entity_poly.pdbx_seq_one_letter_code
_entity_poly.pdbx_strand_id
1 'polypeptide(L)'
;MSWRSYSNFFSRFTHLNAIAAWPRESVESISLLLHGSMGMLRKLSRASSDPLLTSRFINYAESRRLSSGGPHLPPWGPVSALDEWVAKEARPISIRQLMVFGRFLSEPRLIRSANYVRTELPRRLAHRIRDIQTLPYVVVTNPYISQVFELYYRAFETLRRVQEIQNLEGNKVFCETIRETLDEHLEVIPKLAMGILECRDLMKQQDLDMFMNTILRSRISRRVIAEQHIALTQTFNLRQRPAFPTTQSRSDAVGEVFPKCNVSTLIQRCMAVVSAICSASYGPSVTLPKVKIKGHVTATFPYILTHLEYVIGELLRNSIQATIEAHKFREEPPPIEVTICETHLHVTIRMSDRGGGIDPDVHSHLWSFSKGPRSVQIMDNLSRVPRMAATLQELRISTPWEKINPLNPTGSIPTPSLKSIYEDGNSLDLGSLSNLSERPANLRLGMGLPLSRVYAEYWAGSLDLHSLDGYGTDVFLGISKLGNRNEQVSTRARMDAL
;
A
#
# COMPACT_ATOMS: atom_id res chain seq x y z
N MET A 1 -31.62 -30.10 14.22
CA MET A 1 -30.90 -30.85 15.27
C MET A 1 -29.90 -29.93 15.96
N SER A 2 -29.84 -30.00 17.29
CA SER A 2 -29.66 -28.87 18.22
C SER A 2 -28.21 -28.47 18.55
N TRP A 3 -28.09 -27.22 19.04
CA TRP A 3 -26.99 -26.45 19.66
C TRP A 3 -26.10 -27.12 20.75
N ARG A 4 -25.95 -28.44 20.76
CA ARG A 4 -25.09 -29.16 21.74
C ARG A 4 -23.63 -29.38 21.26
N SER A 5 -23.32 -29.26 19.97
CA SER A 5 -21.94 -29.43 19.48
C SER A 5 -21.00 -28.24 19.69
N TYR A 6 -21.51 -27.01 19.76
CA TYR A 6 -20.66 -25.82 19.93
C TYR A 6 -20.30 -25.53 21.40
N SER A 7 -21.12 -25.96 22.35
CA SER A 7 -20.83 -25.87 23.79
C SER A 7 -19.66 -26.77 24.22
N ASN A 8 -19.54 -27.96 23.60
CA ASN A 8 -18.47 -28.92 23.92
C ASN A 8 -17.07 -28.51 23.40
N PHE A 9 -16.98 -27.55 22.47
CA PHE A 9 -15.69 -27.05 21.96
C PHE A 9 -15.01 -26.11 22.97
N PHE A 10 -15.78 -25.27 23.66
CA PHE A 10 -15.24 -24.34 24.67
C PHE A 10 -15.18 -24.94 26.09
N SER A 11 -16.02 -25.94 26.40
CA SER A 11 -15.95 -26.65 27.70
C SER A 11 -14.70 -27.53 27.86
N ARG A 12 -13.98 -27.85 26.77
CA ARG A 12 -12.72 -28.62 26.84
C ARG A 12 -11.48 -27.74 27.03
N PHE A 13 -11.61 -26.42 26.92
CA PHE A 13 -10.50 -25.48 27.14
C PHE A 13 -10.32 -25.10 28.62
N THR A 14 -11.25 -25.48 29.50
CA THR A 14 -11.19 -25.21 30.95
C THR A 14 -10.71 -26.39 31.80
N HIS A 15 -10.45 -27.56 31.21
CA HIS A 15 -9.93 -28.72 31.92
C HIS A 15 -8.71 -29.30 31.22
N LEU A 16 -7.56 -28.66 31.39
CA LEU A 16 -6.23 -29.31 31.38
C LEU A 16 -5.26 -28.39 32.14
N ASN A 17 -5.01 -28.79 33.39
CA ASN A 17 -4.03 -28.35 34.38
C ASN A 17 -2.96 -27.32 33.95
N ALA A 18 -3.17 -26.08 34.41
CA ALA A 18 -2.12 -25.24 34.99
C ALA A 18 -2.76 -24.33 36.07
N ILE A 19 -2.96 -24.88 37.27
CA ILE A 19 -3.35 -24.09 38.45
C ILE A 19 -2.07 -23.52 39.05
N ALA A 20 -1.96 -22.19 39.12
CA ALA A 20 -1.73 -21.48 40.38
C ALA A 20 -1.83 -19.96 40.18
N ALA A 21 -2.60 -19.32 41.07
CA ALA A 21 -2.75 -17.88 41.30
C ALA A 21 -3.63 -17.11 40.32
N TRP A 22 -4.95 -17.04 40.59
CA TRP A 22 -5.75 -15.82 40.48
C TRP A 22 -6.84 -15.83 41.59
N PRO A 23 -7.19 -14.69 42.21
CA PRO A 23 -8.14 -14.63 43.34
C PRO A 23 -9.60 -14.83 42.89
N ARG A 24 -10.43 -15.45 43.75
CA ARG A 24 -11.82 -15.86 43.48
C ARG A 24 -12.82 -14.72 43.25
N GLU A 25 -12.46 -13.46 43.47
CA GLU A 25 -13.38 -12.31 43.31
C GLU A 25 -13.56 -11.86 41.85
N SER A 26 -12.70 -12.26 40.92
CA SER A 26 -12.75 -11.82 39.51
C SER A 26 -13.76 -12.58 38.64
N VAL A 27 -14.28 -13.71 39.11
CA VAL A 27 -15.18 -14.59 38.32
C VAL A 27 -16.64 -14.12 38.40
N GLU A 28 -17.05 -13.51 39.52
CA GLU A 28 -18.42 -12.98 39.66
C GLU A 28 -18.64 -11.68 38.88
N SER A 29 -17.59 -10.86 38.67
CA SER A 29 -17.68 -9.63 37.87
C SER A 29 -17.93 -9.89 36.37
N ILE A 30 -17.48 -11.03 35.84
CA ILE A 30 -17.65 -11.40 34.43
C ILE A 30 -19.08 -11.93 34.16
N SER A 31 -19.69 -12.60 35.13
CA SER A 31 -21.09 -13.07 35.04
C SER A 31 -22.09 -11.90 34.96
N LEU A 32 -21.80 -10.81 35.70
CA LEU A 32 -22.59 -9.58 35.69
C LEU A 32 -22.45 -8.77 34.38
N LEU A 33 -21.27 -8.77 33.74
CA LEU A 33 -21.03 -8.13 32.44
C LEU A 33 -21.74 -8.84 31.27
N LEU A 34 -21.87 -10.17 31.34
CA LEU A 34 -22.59 -10.96 30.32
C LEU A 34 -24.12 -10.85 30.43
N HIS A 35 -24.67 -10.60 31.62
CA HIS A 35 -26.11 -10.34 31.78
C HIS A 35 -26.50 -8.89 31.46
N GLY A 36 -25.62 -7.91 31.71
CA GLY A 36 -25.86 -6.50 31.38
C GLY A 36 -25.90 -6.20 29.87
N SER A 37 -25.21 -7.00 29.05
CA SER A 37 -25.10 -6.81 27.60
C SER A 37 -26.34 -7.26 26.82
N MET A 38 -27.19 -8.15 27.37
CA MET A 38 -28.48 -8.50 26.76
C MET A 38 -29.56 -7.39 26.90
N GLY A 39 -29.47 -6.55 27.94
CA GLY A 39 -30.38 -5.42 28.14
C GLY A 39 -30.14 -4.25 27.17
N MET A 40 -28.88 -4.05 26.77
CA MET A 40 -28.46 -2.98 25.87
C MET A 40 -28.85 -3.26 24.41
N LEU A 41 -28.76 -4.52 23.97
CA LEU A 41 -29.18 -4.97 22.63
C LEU A 41 -30.71 -4.88 22.42
N ARG A 42 -31.52 -5.07 23.46
CA ARG A 42 -32.98 -4.85 23.38
C ARG A 42 -33.36 -3.36 23.34
N LYS A 43 -32.55 -2.46 23.88
CA LYS A 43 -32.76 -1.00 23.76
C LYS A 43 -32.32 -0.45 22.40
N LEU A 44 -31.25 -0.99 21.79
CA LEU A 44 -30.80 -0.59 20.45
C LEU A 44 -31.75 -1.04 19.33
N SER A 45 -32.44 -2.17 19.50
CA SER A 45 -33.50 -2.64 18.57
C SER A 45 -34.75 -1.74 18.54
N ARG A 46 -34.94 -0.85 19.52
CA ARG A 46 -36.09 0.09 19.56
C ARG A 46 -35.77 1.50 19.06
N ALA A 47 -34.52 1.77 18.65
CA ALA A 47 -34.06 3.12 18.32
C ALA A 47 -33.64 3.33 16.85
N SER A 48 -33.99 2.41 15.94
CA SER A 48 -33.68 2.54 14.51
C SER A 48 -34.93 2.25 13.69
N SER A 49 -35.49 3.31 13.12
CA SER A 49 -36.63 3.28 12.19
C SER A 49 -36.12 3.23 10.74
N ASP A 50 -35.40 2.17 10.37
CA ASP A 50 -35.06 1.93 8.96
C ASP A 50 -35.18 0.43 8.59
N PRO A 51 -36.30 0.01 7.95
CA PRO A 51 -36.58 -1.39 7.62
C PRO A 51 -35.66 -2.00 6.54
N LEU A 52 -34.80 -1.20 5.89
CA LEU A 52 -33.99 -1.62 4.73
C LEU A 52 -32.63 -2.20 5.10
N LEU A 53 -32.10 -1.90 6.29
CA LEU A 53 -30.83 -2.47 6.78
C LEU A 53 -31.02 -3.93 7.22
N THR A 54 -32.09 -4.23 7.94
CA THR A 54 -32.37 -5.58 8.49
C THR A 54 -32.65 -6.61 7.40
N SER A 55 -33.27 -6.22 6.27
CA SER A 55 -33.56 -7.13 5.16
C SER A 55 -32.32 -7.48 4.31
N ARG A 56 -31.32 -6.59 4.23
CA ARG A 56 -30.05 -6.87 3.54
C ARG A 56 -29.15 -7.84 4.31
N PHE A 57 -29.20 -7.84 5.64
CA PHE A 57 -28.43 -8.76 6.48
C PHE A 57 -28.95 -10.21 6.43
N ILE A 58 -30.26 -10.41 6.26
CA ILE A 58 -30.87 -11.76 6.24
C ILE A 58 -30.64 -12.44 4.88
N ASN A 59 -30.79 -11.70 3.77
CA ASN A 59 -30.65 -12.27 2.42
C ASN A 59 -29.21 -12.72 2.09
N TYR A 60 -28.19 -12.10 2.67
CA TYR A 60 -26.80 -12.53 2.46
C TYR A 60 -26.47 -13.86 3.17
N ALA A 61 -27.15 -14.16 4.28
CA ALA A 61 -26.98 -15.41 5.04
C ALA A 61 -27.71 -16.60 4.40
N GLU A 62 -28.79 -16.37 3.66
CA GLU A 62 -29.56 -17.43 2.99
C GLU A 62 -28.96 -17.86 1.65
N SER A 63 -28.28 -16.96 0.92
CA SER A 63 -27.70 -17.29 -0.39
C SER A 63 -26.52 -18.27 -0.34
N ARG A 64 -25.93 -18.56 0.83
CA ARG A 64 -24.90 -19.60 1.01
C ARG A 64 -25.45 -20.99 1.34
N ARG A 65 -26.76 -21.17 1.52
CA ARG A 65 -27.35 -22.45 1.96
C ARG A 65 -27.68 -23.44 0.85
N LEU A 66 -27.61 -23.05 -0.43
CA LEU A 66 -28.13 -23.86 -1.54
C LEU A 66 -27.09 -24.43 -2.51
N SER A 67 -25.79 -24.42 -2.17
CA SER A 67 -24.76 -25.01 -3.03
C SER A 67 -23.70 -25.80 -2.26
N SER A 68 -24.02 -27.03 -1.84
CA SER A 68 -23.00 -28.04 -1.55
C SER A 68 -23.61 -29.45 -1.44
N GLY A 69 -23.55 -30.22 -2.52
CA GLY A 69 -23.66 -31.68 -2.49
C GLY A 69 -22.28 -32.27 -2.79
N GLY A 70 -21.63 -32.86 -1.78
CA GLY A 70 -20.34 -33.57 -1.91
C GLY A 70 -19.51 -33.52 -0.62
N PRO A 71 -18.84 -34.62 -0.21
CA PRO A 71 -18.10 -34.68 1.05
C PRO A 71 -16.75 -33.96 0.90
N HIS A 72 -16.74 -32.63 1.04
CA HIS A 72 -15.52 -31.87 1.19
C HIS A 72 -15.20 -31.72 2.69
N LEU A 73 -14.08 -32.33 3.10
CA LEU A 73 -13.42 -32.04 4.39
C LEU A 73 -13.21 -30.53 4.54
N PRO A 74 -13.42 -29.94 5.73
CA PRO A 74 -13.32 -28.50 5.90
C PRO A 74 -11.85 -28.03 5.80
N PRO A 75 -11.58 -26.81 5.27
CA PRO A 75 -10.25 -26.36 4.85
C PRO A 75 -9.37 -25.84 6.01
N TRP A 76 -9.56 -26.34 7.23
CA TRP A 76 -8.78 -25.93 8.39
C TRP A 76 -7.54 -26.82 8.49
N GLY A 77 -6.43 -26.38 7.92
CA GLY A 77 -5.12 -26.89 8.32
C GLY A 77 -4.89 -26.66 9.82
N PRO A 78 -4.04 -27.46 10.49
CA PRO A 78 -3.80 -27.28 11.91
C PRO A 78 -3.23 -25.88 12.17
N VAL A 79 -3.81 -25.16 13.14
CA VAL A 79 -3.40 -23.81 13.59
C VAL A 79 -1.88 -23.74 13.88
N SER A 80 -1.26 -24.88 14.23
CA SER A 80 0.18 -25.03 14.45
C SER A 80 1.05 -24.54 13.29
N ALA A 81 0.58 -24.65 12.04
CA ALA A 81 1.38 -24.27 10.89
C ALA A 81 1.66 -22.76 10.87
N LEU A 82 0.66 -21.92 11.16
CA LEU A 82 0.87 -20.47 11.19
C LEU A 82 1.84 -20.07 12.31
N ASP A 83 1.68 -20.65 13.50
CA ASP A 83 2.52 -20.37 14.67
C ASP A 83 4.00 -20.68 14.40
N GLU A 84 4.29 -21.79 13.72
CA GLU A 84 5.67 -22.14 13.30
C GLU A 84 6.29 -21.09 12.37
N TRP A 85 5.49 -20.49 11.48
CA TRP A 85 5.97 -19.45 10.57
C TRP A 85 6.10 -18.09 11.25
N VAL A 86 5.16 -17.75 12.15
CA VAL A 86 5.23 -16.54 12.99
C VAL A 86 6.49 -16.58 13.87
N ALA A 87 6.88 -17.76 14.36
CA ALA A 87 8.04 -17.90 15.23
C ALA A 87 9.37 -17.52 14.55
N LYS A 88 9.45 -17.57 13.22
CA LYS A 88 10.68 -17.28 12.46
C LYS A 88 10.87 -15.77 12.30
N GLU A 89 12.08 -15.26 12.52
CA GLU A 89 12.39 -13.84 12.33
C GLU A 89 12.56 -13.45 10.86
N ALA A 90 11.97 -12.31 10.47
CA ALA A 90 12.19 -11.74 9.14
C ALA A 90 13.62 -11.24 9.00
N ARG A 91 14.25 -11.51 7.85
CA ARG A 91 15.64 -11.11 7.59
C ARG A 91 15.64 -9.79 6.83
N PRO A 92 16.02 -8.67 7.45
CA PRO A 92 15.98 -7.38 6.77
C PRO A 92 17.01 -7.33 5.65
N ILE A 93 16.63 -6.73 4.53
CA ILE A 93 17.51 -6.50 3.36
C ILE A 93 17.89 -5.03 3.23
N SER A 94 18.97 -4.73 2.53
CA SER A 94 19.38 -3.37 2.13
C SER A 94 19.45 -3.22 0.61
N ILE A 95 19.28 -2.00 0.10
CA ILE A 95 19.41 -1.69 -1.34
C ILE A 95 20.78 -2.16 -1.85
N ARG A 96 21.85 -1.93 -1.07
CA ARG A 96 23.21 -2.38 -1.41
C ARG A 96 23.29 -3.89 -1.58
N GLN A 97 22.66 -4.67 -0.70
CA GLN A 97 22.62 -6.14 -0.83
C GLN A 97 21.91 -6.57 -2.12
N LEU A 98 20.76 -5.97 -2.44
CA LEU A 98 20.02 -6.27 -3.68
C LEU A 98 20.88 -6.01 -4.94
N MET A 99 21.58 -4.88 -4.97
CA MET A 99 22.47 -4.53 -6.08
C MET A 99 23.66 -5.47 -6.19
N VAL A 100 24.37 -5.72 -5.10
CA VAL A 100 25.56 -6.60 -5.09
C VAL A 100 25.17 -8.02 -5.49
N PHE A 101 23.99 -8.47 -5.08
CA PHE A 101 23.48 -9.77 -5.44
C PHE A 101 23.24 -9.90 -6.96
N GLY A 102 22.61 -8.91 -7.59
CA GLY A 102 22.23 -8.98 -9.01
C GLY A 102 23.34 -8.68 -10.02
N ARG A 103 24.48 -8.09 -9.60
CA ARG A 103 25.61 -7.81 -10.52
C ARG A 103 26.21 -9.07 -11.14
N PHE A 104 26.34 -10.15 -10.37
CA PHE A 104 26.93 -11.41 -10.80
C PHE A 104 25.86 -12.49 -10.79
N LEU A 105 25.02 -12.51 -11.83
CA LEU A 105 23.89 -13.43 -11.92
C LEU A 105 24.32 -14.72 -12.62
N SER A 106 24.19 -15.85 -11.92
CA SER A 106 24.38 -17.20 -12.44
C SER A 106 23.17 -18.06 -12.06
N GLU A 107 22.97 -19.18 -12.74
CA GLU A 107 21.86 -20.10 -12.45
C GLU A 107 21.82 -20.55 -10.97
N PRO A 108 22.93 -21.00 -10.34
CA PRO A 108 22.91 -21.35 -8.91
C PRO A 108 22.52 -20.17 -8.00
N ARG A 109 22.92 -18.95 -8.37
CA ARG A 109 22.55 -17.74 -7.61
C ARG A 109 21.08 -17.40 -7.80
N LEU A 110 20.53 -17.57 -9.00
CA LEU A 110 19.12 -17.34 -9.27
C LEU A 110 18.26 -18.33 -8.46
N ILE A 111 18.62 -19.61 -8.44
CA ILE A 111 17.94 -20.64 -7.63
C ILE A 111 18.05 -20.32 -6.12
N ARG A 112 19.22 -19.84 -5.66
CA ARG A 112 19.37 -19.37 -4.28
C ARG A 112 18.47 -18.18 -3.96
N SER A 113 18.30 -17.25 -4.91
CA SER A 113 17.34 -16.15 -4.79
C SER A 113 15.91 -16.66 -4.67
N ALA A 114 15.54 -17.63 -5.51
CA ALA A 114 14.20 -18.23 -5.53
C ALA A 114 13.87 -18.86 -4.17
N ASN A 115 14.79 -19.66 -3.62
CA ASN A 115 14.61 -20.28 -2.30
C ASN A 115 14.63 -19.28 -1.13
N TYR A 116 15.37 -18.17 -1.26
CA TYR A 116 15.25 -17.07 -0.31
C TYR A 116 13.83 -16.47 -0.34
N VAL A 117 13.32 -16.11 -1.51
CA VAL A 117 11.96 -15.54 -1.66
C VAL A 117 10.88 -16.54 -1.17
N ARG A 118 11.01 -17.82 -1.53
CA ARG A 118 10.13 -18.92 -1.12
C ARG A 118 9.99 -19.03 0.39
N THR A 119 11.05 -18.76 1.14
CA THR A 119 11.03 -18.85 2.62
C THR A 119 10.72 -17.53 3.31
N GLU A 120 11.07 -16.41 2.69
CA GLU A 120 10.92 -15.08 3.30
C GLU A 120 9.52 -14.50 3.11
N LEU A 121 8.85 -14.71 1.96
CA LEU A 121 7.50 -14.19 1.73
C LEU A 121 6.44 -14.81 2.67
N PRO A 122 6.34 -16.14 2.85
CA PRO A 122 5.39 -16.73 3.80
C PRO A 122 5.62 -16.26 5.23
N ARG A 123 6.90 -16.07 5.63
CA ARG A 123 7.26 -15.56 6.95
C ARG A 123 6.71 -14.15 7.18
N ARG A 124 6.95 -13.23 6.24
CA ARG A 124 6.47 -11.84 6.33
C ARG A 124 4.93 -11.77 6.28
N LEU A 125 4.29 -12.67 5.52
CA LEU A 125 2.83 -12.81 5.49
C LEU A 125 2.28 -13.31 6.83
N ALA A 126 2.90 -14.33 7.42
CA ALA A 126 2.50 -14.88 8.72
C ALA A 126 2.49 -13.82 9.83
N HIS A 127 3.53 -12.96 9.88
CA HIS A 127 3.55 -11.83 10.82
C HIS A 127 2.39 -10.86 10.61
N ARG A 128 2.00 -10.57 9.36
CA ARG A 128 0.85 -9.67 9.09
C ARG A 128 -0.49 -10.31 9.40
N ILE A 129 -0.62 -11.61 9.17
CA ILE A 129 -1.81 -12.38 9.57
C ILE A 129 -1.97 -12.30 11.09
N ARG A 130 -0.87 -12.48 11.84
CA ARG A 130 -0.88 -12.34 13.30
C ARG A 130 -1.23 -10.92 13.74
N ASP A 131 -0.66 -9.87 13.12
CA ASP A 131 -1.02 -8.48 13.46
C ASP A 131 -2.53 -8.23 13.30
N ILE A 132 -3.14 -8.73 12.23
CA ILE A 132 -4.59 -8.60 12.03
C ILE A 132 -5.37 -9.40 13.09
N GLN A 133 -4.91 -10.59 13.47
CA GLN A 133 -5.53 -11.41 14.52
C GLN A 133 -5.49 -10.75 15.90
N THR A 134 -4.51 -9.87 16.17
CA THR A 134 -4.38 -9.15 17.44
C THR A 134 -5.26 -7.90 17.54
N LEU A 135 -5.91 -7.48 16.45
CA LEU A 135 -6.82 -6.34 16.48
C LEU A 135 -8.09 -6.66 17.29
N PRO A 136 -8.77 -5.63 17.85
CA PRO A 136 -10.05 -5.83 18.52
C PRO A 136 -11.05 -6.52 17.60
N TYR A 137 -11.84 -7.44 18.15
CA TYR A 137 -12.80 -8.24 17.38
C TYR A 137 -13.69 -7.41 16.46
N VAL A 138 -14.19 -6.27 16.94
CA VAL A 138 -15.06 -5.36 16.16
C VAL A 138 -14.34 -4.84 14.89
N VAL A 139 -13.04 -4.56 14.98
CA VAL A 139 -12.22 -4.11 13.83
C VAL A 139 -11.98 -5.26 12.86
N VAL A 140 -11.69 -6.47 13.36
CA VAL A 140 -11.47 -7.66 12.51
C VAL A 140 -12.74 -8.06 11.77
N THR A 141 -13.92 -7.89 12.39
CA THR A 141 -15.21 -8.17 11.75
C THR A 141 -15.58 -7.19 10.63
N ASN A 142 -14.85 -6.07 10.48
CA ASN A 142 -15.07 -5.15 9.38
C ASN A 142 -14.91 -5.88 8.03
N PRO A 143 -15.86 -5.74 7.07
CA PRO A 143 -15.81 -6.47 5.80
C PRO A 143 -14.53 -6.26 5.00
N TYR A 144 -13.95 -5.05 5.03
CA TYR A 144 -12.74 -4.74 4.29
C TYR A 144 -11.48 -5.31 4.96
N ILE A 145 -11.38 -5.21 6.29
CA ILE A 145 -10.26 -5.81 7.05
C ILE A 145 -10.30 -7.33 6.93
N SER A 146 -11.49 -7.94 7.03
CA SER A 146 -11.66 -9.38 6.82
C SER A 146 -11.26 -9.82 5.41
N GLN A 147 -11.64 -9.07 4.36
CA GLN A 147 -11.18 -9.38 3.00
C GLN A 147 -9.66 -9.31 2.85
N VAL A 148 -8.99 -8.34 3.49
CA VAL A 148 -7.53 -8.23 3.47
C VAL A 148 -6.90 -9.41 4.21
N PHE A 149 -7.47 -9.82 5.34
CA PHE A 149 -7.05 -11.02 6.07
C PHE A 149 -7.11 -12.25 5.17
N GLU A 150 -8.24 -12.49 4.49
CA GLU A 150 -8.41 -13.64 3.59
C GLU A 150 -7.41 -13.62 2.43
N LEU A 151 -7.17 -12.45 1.83
CA LEU A 151 -6.16 -12.29 0.76
C LEU A 151 -4.74 -12.63 1.26
N TYR A 152 -4.39 -12.24 2.48
CA TYR A 152 -3.08 -12.55 3.06
C TYR A 152 -2.98 -14.02 3.45
N TYR A 153 -4.04 -14.59 4.02
CA TYR A 153 -4.09 -16.00 4.41
C TYR A 153 -3.99 -16.91 3.19
N ARG A 154 -4.73 -16.61 2.11
CA ARG A 154 -4.65 -17.35 0.84
C ARG A 154 -3.24 -17.31 0.26
N ALA A 155 -2.62 -16.13 0.19
CA ALA A 155 -1.25 -16.01 -0.31
C ALA A 155 -0.24 -16.76 0.56
N PHE A 156 -0.42 -16.73 1.89
CA PHE A 156 0.41 -17.52 2.82
C PHE A 156 0.28 -19.02 2.56
N GLU A 157 -0.95 -19.52 2.43
CA GLU A 157 -1.23 -20.93 2.13
C GLU A 157 -0.64 -21.37 0.79
N THR A 158 -0.77 -20.55 -0.25
CA THR A 158 -0.19 -20.81 -1.58
C THR A 158 1.34 -20.88 -1.49
N LEU A 159 1.98 -19.86 -0.92
CA LEU A 159 3.44 -19.75 -0.93
C LEU A 159 4.12 -20.73 0.03
N ARG A 160 3.53 -21.05 1.18
CA ARG A 160 4.15 -21.99 2.15
C ARG A 160 4.20 -23.43 1.64
N ARG A 161 3.35 -23.79 0.67
CA ARG A 161 3.29 -25.13 0.07
C ARG A 161 4.29 -25.33 -1.06
N VAL A 162 4.92 -24.24 -1.54
CA VAL A 162 5.93 -24.31 -2.60
C VAL A 162 7.15 -25.09 -2.10
N GLN A 163 7.45 -26.18 -2.80
CA GLN A 163 8.60 -27.04 -2.53
C GLN A 163 9.92 -26.35 -2.90
N GLU A 164 11.03 -26.90 -2.43
CA GLU A 164 12.35 -26.35 -2.73
C GLU A 164 12.60 -26.31 -4.24
N ILE A 165 13.06 -25.16 -4.73
CA ILE A 165 13.29 -24.92 -6.15
C ILE A 165 14.70 -25.41 -6.47
N GLN A 166 14.82 -26.36 -7.40
CA GLN A 166 16.10 -27.00 -7.74
C GLN A 166 16.61 -26.65 -9.14
N ASN A 167 15.74 -26.14 -10.02
CA ASN A 167 16.05 -25.89 -11.43
C ASN A 167 15.32 -24.65 -11.95
N LEU A 168 15.69 -24.23 -13.17
CA LEU A 168 15.13 -23.04 -13.83
C LEU A 168 13.64 -23.17 -14.17
N GLU A 169 13.14 -24.38 -14.46
CA GLU A 169 11.72 -24.58 -14.75
C GLU A 169 10.88 -24.40 -13.48
N GLY A 170 11.32 -24.95 -12.34
CA GLY A 170 10.70 -24.70 -11.05
C GLY A 170 10.73 -23.22 -10.67
N ASN A 171 11.82 -22.51 -11.00
CA ASN A 171 11.92 -21.06 -10.81
C ASN A 171 10.90 -20.29 -11.65
N LYS A 172 10.67 -20.72 -12.90
CA LYS A 172 9.69 -20.10 -13.79
C LYS A 172 8.27 -20.26 -13.25
N VAL A 173 7.88 -21.47 -12.86
CA VAL A 173 6.56 -21.73 -12.23
C VAL A 173 6.40 -20.90 -10.95
N PHE A 174 7.45 -20.83 -10.13
CA PHE A 174 7.43 -20.03 -8.91
C PHE A 174 7.26 -18.52 -9.19
N CYS A 175 7.91 -18.00 -10.24
CA CYS A 175 7.71 -16.61 -10.66
C CYS A 175 6.25 -16.35 -11.05
N GLU A 176 5.57 -17.27 -11.75
CA GLU A 176 4.15 -17.12 -12.06
C GLU A 176 3.29 -17.11 -10.79
N THR A 177 3.54 -18.02 -9.85
CA THR A 177 2.84 -18.02 -8.56
C THR A 177 3.02 -16.69 -7.81
N ILE A 178 4.23 -16.12 -7.81
CA ILE A 178 4.48 -14.82 -7.19
C ILE A 178 3.67 -13.72 -7.91
N ARG A 179 3.67 -13.68 -9.24
CA ARG A 179 2.92 -12.67 -10.00
C ARG A 179 1.43 -12.71 -9.69
N GLU A 180 0.84 -13.90 -9.70
CA GLU A 180 -0.57 -14.10 -9.31
C GLU A 180 -0.86 -13.53 -7.91
N THR A 181 0.02 -13.78 -6.92
CA THR A 181 -0.16 -13.21 -5.58
C THR A 181 -0.02 -11.69 -5.55
N LEU A 182 0.90 -11.11 -6.34
CA LEU A 182 1.08 -9.66 -6.42
C LEU A 182 -0.14 -8.97 -7.05
N ASP A 183 -0.77 -9.61 -8.02
CA ASP A 183 -1.96 -9.14 -8.74
C ASP A 183 -3.21 -9.22 -7.86
N GLU A 184 -3.42 -10.34 -7.16
CA GLU A 184 -4.50 -10.47 -6.17
C GLU A 184 -4.39 -9.42 -5.05
N HIS A 185 -3.17 -8.97 -4.72
CA HIS A 185 -2.92 -7.96 -3.68
C HIS A 185 -2.93 -6.50 -4.16
N LEU A 186 -3.31 -6.21 -5.41
CA LEU A 186 -3.44 -4.83 -5.91
C LEU A 186 -4.51 -4.04 -5.13
N GLU A 187 -5.62 -4.70 -4.77
CA GLU A 187 -6.75 -4.06 -4.08
C GLU A 187 -6.57 -3.89 -2.55
N VAL A 188 -5.41 -4.28 -2.01
CA VAL A 188 -5.21 -4.30 -0.55
C VAL A 188 -5.17 -2.90 0.06
N ILE A 189 -4.46 -1.94 -0.54
CA ILE A 189 -4.35 -0.58 0.03
C ILE A 189 -5.73 0.11 0.13
N PRO A 190 -6.56 0.11 -0.92
CA PRO A 190 -7.88 0.73 -0.87
C PRO A 190 -8.81 0.05 0.13
N LYS A 191 -8.82 -1.29 0.20
CA LYS A 191 -9.61 -2.04 1.19
C LYS A 191 -9.17 -1.70 2.61
N LEU A 192 -7.86 -1.66 2.87
CA LEU A 192 -7.34 -1.24 4.17
C LEU A 192 -7.76 0.19 4.52
N ALA A 193 -7.67 1.12 3.57
CA ALA A 193 -8.07 2.51 3.79
C ALA A 193 -9.54 2.63 4.18
N MET A 194 -10.43 1.94 3.45
CA MET A 194 -11.86 1.89 3.78
C MET A 194 -12.10 1.28 5.16
N GLY A 195 -11.48 0.13 5.47
CA GLY A 195 -11.65 -0.53 6.76
C GLY A 195 -11.19 0.34 7.94
N ILE A 196 -10.09 1.07 7.80
CA ILE A 196 -9.58 1.97 8.85
C ILE A 196 -10.46 3.20 9.03
N LEU A 197 -10.98 3.77 7.94
CA LEU A 197 -11.92 4.90 8.03
C LEU A 197 -13.23 4.50 8.70
N GLU A 198 -13.73 3.28 8.44
CA GLU A 198 -14.92 2.74 9.10
C GLU A 198 -14.67 2.38 10.57
N CYS A 199 -13.44 2.00 10.92
CA CYS A 199 -13.07 1.64 12.29
C CYS A 199 -12.54 2.82 13.12
N ARG A 200 -12.57 4.06 12.60
CA ARG A 200 -12.01 5.25 13.26
C ARG A 200 -12.58 5.51 14.66
N ASP A 201 -13.85 5.17 14.87
CA ASP A 201 -14.59 5.41 16.12
C ASP A 201 -14.50 4.20 17.09
N LEU A 202 -13.84 3.12 16.67
CA LEU A 202 -13.74 1.85 17.39
C LEU A 202 -12.36 1.62 18.03
N MET A 203 -11.35 2.35 17.60
CA MET A 203 -9.97 2.21 18.04
C MET A 203 -9.29 3.58 18.06
N LYS A 204 -8.30 3.76 18.93
CA LYS A 204 -7.57 5.03 18.98
C LYS A 204 -6.85 5.27 17.65
N GLN A 205 -6.84 6.53 17.21
CA GLN A 205 -6.18 6.94 15.96
C GLN A 205 -4.72 6.49 15.90
N GLN A 206 -3.97 6.62 17.01
CA GLN A 206 -2.57 6.20 17.07
C GLN A 206 -2.37 4.71 16.78
N ASP A 207 -3.27 3.86 17.28
CA ASP A 207 -3.19 2.41 17.10
C ASP A 207 -3.54 2.01 15.66
N LEU A 208 -4.56 2.66 15.08
CA LEU A 208 -4.93 2.50 13.66
C LEU A 208 -3.79 2.93 12.73
N ASP A 209 -3.16 4.06 13.02
CA ASP A 209 -2.02 4.57 12.25
C ASP A 209 -0.81 3.67 12.40
N MET A 210 -0.52 3.16 13.61
CA MET A 210 0.55 2.19 13.85
C MET A 210 0.33 0.89 13.08
N PHE A 211 -0.90 0.36 13.10
CA PHE A 211 -1.29 -0.82 12.33
C PHE A 211 -1.12 -0.59 10.82
N MET A 212 -1.62 0.53 10.29
CA MET A 212 -1.48 0.87 8.87
C MET A 212 -0.02 1.00 8.43
N ASN A 213 0.79 1.72 9.21
CA ASN A 213 2.22 1.85 8.95
C ASN A 213 2.90 0.47 8.91
N THR A 214 2.55 -0.42 9.84
CA THR A 214 3.12 -1.77 9.95
C THR A 214 2.74 -2.68 8.77
N ILE A 215 1.48 -2.64 8.35
CA ILE A 215 0.98 -3.43 7.22
C ILE A 215 1.53 -2.92 5.90
N LEU A 216 1.52 -1.60 5.67
CA LEU A 216 2.03 -0.98 4.46
C LEU A 216 3.53 -1.21 4.30
N ARG A 217 4.31 -1.03 5.36
CA ARG A 217 5.76 -1.28 5.37
C ARG A 217 6.09 -2.73 5.03
N SER A 218 5.38 -3.70 5.62
CA SER A 218 5.54 -5.11 5.25
C SER A 218 5.06 -5.41 3.84
N ARG A 219 4.05 -4.69 3.32
CA ARG A 219 3.62 -4.84 1.92
C ARG A 219 4.72 -4.38 0.97
N ILE A 220 5.30 -3.20 1.18
CA ILE A 220 6.45 -2.70 0.41
C ILE A 220 7.55 -3.75 0.41
N SER A 221 7.89 -4.21 1.61
CA SER A 221 8.91 -5.22 1.87
C SER A 221 8.71 -6.53 1.09
N ARG A 222 7.49 -7.08 1.09
CA ARG A 222 7.14 -8.28 0.31
C ARG A 222 7.22 -8.03 -1.20
N ARG A 223 6.71 -6.88 -1.68
CA ARG A 223 6.74 -6.52 -3.10
C ARG A 223 8.17 -6.36 -3.61
N VAL A 224 9.03 -5.63 -2.88
CA VAL A 224 10.44 -5.45 -3.26
C VAL A 224 11.15 -6.79 -3.45
N ILE A 225 10.97 -7.75 -2.52
CA ILE A 225 11.60 -9.07 -2.64
C ILE A 225 11.07 -9.85 -3.85
N ALA A 226 9.75 -9.83 -4.03
CA ALA A 226 9.06 -10.52 -5.11
C ALA A 226 9.46 -9.96 -6.49
N GLU A 227 9.30 -8.64 -6.67
CA GLU A 227 9.60 -7.91 -7.91
C GLU A 227 11.09 -8.00 -8.24
N GLN A 228 11.99 -7.89 -7.26
CA GLN A 228 13.42 -8.08 -7.49
C GLN A 228 13.72 -9.46 -8.07
N HIS A 229 13.13 -10.52 -7.53
CA HIS A 229 13.39 -11.88 -8.02
C HIS A 229 12.82 -12.10 -9.44
N ILE A 230 11.64 -11.54 -9.72
CA ILE A 230 11.04 -11.56 -11.06
C ILE A 230 11.95 -10.82 -12.05
N ALA A 231 12.40 -9.61 -11.71
CA ALA A 231 13.27 -8.79 -12.56
C ALA A 231 14.64 -9.45 -12.81
N LEU A 232 15.23 -10.09 -11.79
CA LEU A 232 16.45 -10.89 -11.95
C LEU A 232 16.23 -12.08 -12.91
N THR A 233 15.11 -12.80 -12.76
CA THR A 233 14.77 -13.92 -13.65
C THR A 233 14.61 -13.46 -15.10
N GLN A 234 13.91 -12.34 -15.33
CA GLN A 234 13.76 -11.76 -16.67
C GLN A 234 15.11 -11.35 -17.26
N THR A 235 15.96 -10.68 -16.48
CA THR A 235 17.30 -10.26 -16.91
C THR A 235 18.19 -11.47 -17.27
N PHE A 236 18.10 -12.55 -16.48
CA PHE A 236 18.82 -13.79 -16.75
C PHE A 236 18.40 -14.41 -18.09
N ASN A 237 17.09 -14.53 -18.32
CA ASN A 237 16.54 -15.11 -19.54
C ASN A 237 16.88 -14.28 -20.79
N LEU A 238 16.91 -12.95 -20.68
CA LEU A 238 17.31 -12.06 -21.77
C LEU A 238 18.80 -12.26 -22.14
N ARG A 239 19.69 -12.43 -21.16
CA ARG A 239 21.12 -12.69 -21.40
C ARG A 239 21.41 -14.02 -22.07
N GLN A 240 20.49 -14.99 -21.94
CA GLN A 240 20.63 -16.30 -22.60
C GLN A 240 20.17 -16.29 -24.07
N ARG A 241 19.47 -15.23 -24.53
CA ARG A 241 19.00 -15.15 -25.93
C ARG A 241 20.08 -14.51 -26.83
N PRO A 242 20.57 -15.22 -27.86
CA PRO A 242 21.69 -14.75 -28.69
C PRO A 242 21.37 -13.65 -29.73
N ALA A 243 20.15 -13.11 -29.80
CA ALA A 243 19.68 -12.34 -30.97
C ALA A 243 19.03 -10.97 -30.72
N PHE A 244 19.07 -10.39 -29.51
CA PHE A 244 18.46 -9.08 -29.27
C PHE A 244 19.51 -7.96 -29.18
N PRO A 245 19.40 -6.89 -30.01
CA PRO A 245 20.23 -5.70 -29.85
C PRO A 245 19.87 -5.04 -28.53
N THR A 246 20.91 -4.68 -27.78
CA THR A 246 20.85 -3.96 -26.51
C THR A 246 20.25 -2.57 -26.72
N THR A 247 18.92 -2.46 -26.68
CA THR A 247 18.26 -1.16 -26.51
C THR A 247 18.67 -0.59 -25.15
N GLN A 248 19.28 0.59 -25.19
CA GLN A 248 20.08 1.22 -24.13
C GLN A 248 19.32 1.64 -22.86
N SER A 249 18.00 1.44 -22.79
CA SER A 249 17.19 2.00 -21.70
C SER A 249 17.27 1.20 -20.38
N ARG A 250 17.66 -0.09 -20.43
CA ARG A 250 17.73 -0.99 -19.27
C ARG A 250 19.09 -1.58 -18.93
N SER A 251 20.16 -1.22 -19.65
CA SER A 251 21.50 -1.84 -19.47
C SER A 251 22.04 -1.71 -18.05
N ASP A 252 21.60 -0.69 -17.31
CA ASP A 252 22.20 -0.31 -16.03
C ASP A 252 21.39 -0.77 -14.80
N ALA A 253 20.13 -1.22 -14.96
CA ALA A 253 19.29 -1.64 -13.83
C ALA A 253 19.68 -3.04 -13.33
N VAL A 254 19.75 -3.22 -12.01
CA VAL A 254 20.06 -4.51 -11.36
C VAL A 254 18.80 -5.01 -10.65
N GLY A 255 17.93 -5.67 -11.41
CA GLY A 255 16.56 -5.96 -10.98
C GLY A 255 15.74 -4.67 -10.90
N GLU A 256 15.09 -4.44 -9.76
CA GLU A 256 14.32 -3.21 -9.47
C GLU A 256 15.19 -2.04 -9.00
N VAL A 257 16.47 -2.29 -8.67
CA VAL A 257 17.38 -1.26 -8.19
C VAL A 257 18.13 -0.63 -9.35
N PHE A 258 18.03 0.69 -9.46
CA PHE A 258 18.78 1.49 -10.40
C PHE A 258 20.06 1.99 -9.70
N PRO A 259 21.26 1.60 -10.14
CA PRO A 259 22.52 2.02 -9.51
C PRO A 259 22.79 3.52 -9.60
N LYS A 260 22.25 4.18 -10.63
CA LYS A 260 22.43 5.60 -10.93
C LYS A 260 21.07 6.27 -11.16
N CYS A 261 20.30 6.46 -10.10
CA CYS A 261 19.09 7.29 -10.17
C CYS A 261 19.48 8.76 -10.26
N ASN A 262 19.12 9.45 -11.34
CA ASN A 262 19.18 10.91 -11.41
C ASN A 262 17.83 11.49 -10.99
N VAL A 263 17.82 12.31 -9.94
CA VAL A 263 16.59 12.88 -9.38
C VAL A 263 16.03 14.00 -10.26
N SER A 264 16.89 14.77 -10.92
CA SER A 264 16.45 15.88 -11.79
C SER A 264 15.63 15.38 -12.96
N THR A 265 16.09 14.32 -13.64
CA THR A 265 15.34 13.71 -14.76
C THR A 265 14.05 13.07 -14.26
N LEU A 266 14.07 12.49 -13.06
CA LEU A 266 12.89 11.92 -12.44
C LEU A 266 11.81 12.96 -12.13
N ILE A 267 12.19 14.09 -11.53
CA ILE A 267 11.28 15.21 -11.25
C ILE A 267 10.66 15.72 -12.55
N GLN A 268 11.44 15.85 -13.62
CA GLN A 268 10.93 16.28 -14.93
C GLN A 268 9.90 15.31 -15.49
N ARG A 269 10.14 14.00 -15.40
CA ARG A 269 9.19 12.96 -15.81
C ARG A 269 7.89 13.01 -14.99
N CYS A 270 8.00 13.03 -13.66
CA CYS A 270 6.85 13.14 -12.78
C CYS A 270 6.06 14.44 -13.03
N MET A 271 6.76 15.56 -13.28
CA MET A 271 6.14 16.84 -13.61
C MET A 271 5.29 16.74 -14.89
N ALA A 272 5.80 16.12 -15.95
CA ALA A 272 5.05 15.97 -17.20
C ALA A 272 3.73 15.21 -16.99
N VAL A 273 3.77 14.09 -16.25
CA VAL A 273 2.59 13.28 -15.94
C VAL A 273 1.61 14.04 -15.06
N VAL A 274 2.08 14.61 -13.95
CA VAL A 274 1.22 15.32 -13.00
C VAL A 274 0.59 16.56 -13.65
N SER A 275 1.35 17.29 -14.47
CA SER A 275 0.86 18.46 -15.23
C SER A 275 -0.27 18.07 -16.17
N ALA A 276 -0.13 16.95 -16.89
CA ALA A 276 -1.18 16.47 -17.77
C ALA A 276 -2.45 16.06 -17.01
N ILE A 277 -2.31 15.36 -15.88
CA ILE A 277 -3.44 14.98 -15.03
C ILE A 277 -4.15 16.22 -14.46
N CYS A 278 -3.38 17.23 -14.03
CA CYS A 278 -3.94 18.48 -13.52
C CYS A 278 -4.64 19.27 -14.63
N SER A 279 -4.03 19.42 -15.81
CA SER A 279 -4.65 20.09 -16.96
C SER A 279 -5.97 19.41 -17.37
N ALA A 280 -6.02 18.07 -17.40
CA ALA A 280 -7.24 17.33 -17.69
C ALA A 280 -8.35 17.55 -16.64
N SER A 281 -8.00 17.79 -15.37
CA SER A 281 -8.97 17.91 -14.28
C SER A 281 -9.47 19.34 -14.05
N TYR A 282 -8.60 20.34 -14.19
CA TYR A 282 -8.92 21.76 -13.98
C TYR A 282 -9.31 22.48 -15.29
N GLY A 283 -9.10 21.87 -16.45
CA GLY A 283 -9.43 22.39 -17.76
C GLY A 283 -8.28 23.15 -18.44
N PRO A 284 -8.41 23.45 -19.75
CA PRO A 284 -7.36 24.09 -20.55
C PRO A 284 -7.15 25.57 -20.23
N SER A 285 -8.06 26.21 -19.49
CA SER A 285 -7.98 27.63 -19.12
C SER A 285 -7.06 27.90 -17.93
N VAL A 286 -6.60 26.87 -17.22
CA VAL A 286 -5.78 27.03 -16.01
C VAL A 286 -4.30 26.99 -16.37
N THR A 287 -3.60 28.07 -16.07
CA THR A 287 -2.13 28.14 -16.16
C THR A 287 -1.50 27.26 -15.07
N LEU A 288 -0.60 26.35 -15.47
CA LEU A 288 0.11 25.47 -14.54
C LEU A 288 1.39 26.14 -13.98
N PRO A 289 1.74 25.90 -12.71
CA PRO A 289 2.98 26.42 -12.14
C PRO A 289 4.21 25.76 -12.76
N LYS A 290 5.21 26.59 -13.09
CA LYS A 290 6.53 26.13 -13.57
C LYS A 290 7.31 25.51 -12.41
N VAL A 291 8.00 24.40 -12.63
CA VAL A 291 8.89 23.78 -11.63
C VAL A 291 10.34 24.19 -11.90
N LYS A 292 10.99 24.84 -10.93
CA LYS A 292 12.39 25.27 -11.02
C LYS A 292 13.26 24.34 -10.19
N ILE A 293 14.13 23.56 -10.84
CA ILE A 293 15.07 22.65 -10.18
C ILE A 293 16.40 23.38 -9.93
N LYS A 294 16.90 23.37 -8.69
CA LYS A 294 18.15 24.01 -8.24
C LYS A 294 19.02 23.02 -7.45
N GLY A 295 20.30 23.35 -7.28
CA GLY A 295 21.25 22.56 -6.47
C GLY A 295 22.00 21.51 -7.30
N HIS A 296 22.25 20.33 -6.71
CA HIS A 296 23.06 19.26 -7.29
C HIS A 296 22.26 18.43 -8.30
N VAL A 297 21.96 19.00 -9.47
CA VAL A 297 21.14 18.36 -10.52
C VAL A 297 21.77 17.12 -11.16
N THR A 298 23.10 17.00 -11.06
CA THR A 298 23.88 15.86 -11.56
C THR A 298 24.02 14.74 -10.52
N ALA A 299 23.47 14.92 -9.32
CA ALA A 299 23.54 13.93 -8.24
C ALA A 299 22.95 12.60 -8.69
N THR A 300 23.68 11.51 -8.43
CA THR A 300 23.20 10.15 -8.68
C THR A 300 23.45 9.26 -7.48
N PHE A 301 22.50 8.38 -7.20
CA PHE A 301 22.60 7.41 -6.12
C PHE A 301 21.79 6.16 -6.42
N PRO A 302 22.12 5.02 -5.79
CA PRO A 302 21.34 3.80 -5.94
C PRO A 302 19.99 3.88 -5.22
N TYR A 303 18.90 3.62 -5.93
CA TYR A 303 17.57 3.57 -5.34
C TYR A 303 16.59 2.72 -6.16
N ILE A 304 15.42 2.43 -5.58
CA ILE A 304 14.30 1.80 -6.31
C ILE A 304 13.49 2.90 -6.99
N LEU A 305 13.52 2.94 -8.31
CA LEU A 305 12.97 4.04 -9.10
C LEU A 305 11.47 4.26 -8.85
N THR A 306 10.69 3.18 -8.88
CA THR A 306 9.23 3.20 -8.69
C THR A 306 8.80 3.79 -7.34
N HIS A 307 9.60 3.56 -6.29
CA HIS A 307 9.34 4.14 -4.96
C HIS A 307 9.55 5.66 -4.99
N LEU A 308 10.61 6.12 -5.64
CA LEU A 308 10.93 7.54 -5.73
C LEU A 308 9.95 8.28 -6.65
N GLU A 309 9.54 7.66 -7.75
CA GLU A 309 8.47 8.15 -8.64
C GLU A 309 7.16 8.37 -7.90
N TYR A 310 6.76 7.40 -7.07
CA TYR A 310 5.54 7.53 -6.26
C TYR A 310 5.63 8.71 -5.29
N VAL A 311 6.72 8.78 -4.50
CA VAL A 311 6.90 9.85 -3.51
C VAL A 311 6.96 11.22 -4.19
N ILE A 312 7.83 11.38 -5.20
CA ILE A 312 7.99 12.66 -5.91
C ILE A 312 6.70 13.04 -6.65
N GLY A 313 6.02 12.08 -7.28
CA GLY A 313 4.77 12.30 -7.99
C GLY A 313 3.65 12.81 -7.07
N GLU A 314 3.47 12.19 -5.90
CA GLU A 314 2.46 12.64 -4.94
C GLU A 314 2.80 14.00 -4.32
N LEU A 315 4.09 14.28 -4.02
CA LEU A 315 4.51 15.58 -3.52
C LEU A 315 4.28 16.69 -4.56
N LEU A 316 4.70 16.47 -5.81
CA LEU A 316 4.48 17.42 -6.91
C LEU A 316 2.99 17.64 -7.16
N ARG A 317 2.17 16.58 -7.12
CA ARG A 317 0.72 16.68 -7.25
C ARG A 317 0.14 17.59 -6.17
N ASN A 318 0.50 17.38 -4.90
CA ASN A 318 0.00 18.21 -3.81
C ASN A 318 0.40 19.68 -4.00
N SER A 319 1.67 19.96 -4.30
CA SER A 319 2.16 21.33 -4.50
C SER A 319 1.54 22.01 -5.72
N ILE A 320 1.38 21.30 -6.85
CA ILE A 320 0.73 21.84 -8.06
C ILE A 320 -0.74 22.14 -7.79
N GLN A 321 -1.47 21.21 -7.17
CA GLN A 321 -2.89 21.41 -6.84
C GLN A 321 -3.09 22.58 -5.88
N ALA A 322 -2.30 22.66 -4.81
CA ALA A 322 -2.38 23.74 -3.84
C ALA A 322 -2.09 25.11 -4.50
N THR A 323 -1.06 25.16 -5.35
CA THR A 323 -0.71 26.40 -6.07
C THR A 323 -1.80 26.84 -7.03
N ILE A 324 -2.38 25.92 -7.81
CA ILE A 324 -3.51 26.20 -8.71
C ILE A 324 -4.72 26.72 -7.92
N GLU A 325 -5.06 26.06 -6.81
CA GLU A 325 -6.23 26.41 -6.02
C GLU A 325 -6.11 27.76 -5.32
N ALA A 326 -4.91 28.10 -4.84
CA ALA A 326 -4.62 29.40 -4.23
C ALA A 326 -4.55 30.55 -5.24
N HIS A 327 -4.24 30.26 -6.51
CA HIS A 327 -3.97 31.28 -7.54
C HIS A 327 -4.94 31.25 -8.72
N LYS A 328 -6.16 30.72 -8.55
CA LYS A 328 -7.18 30.60 -9.62
C LYS A 328 -7.44 31.89 -10.41
N PHE A 329 -7.20 33.05 -9.79
CA PHE A 329 -7.46 34.37 -10.36
C PHE A 329 -6.22 35.12 -10.85
N ARG A 330 -5.01 34.55 -10.73
CA ARG A 330 -3.79 35.17 -11.28
C ARG A 330 -3.50 34.65 -12.68
N GLU A 331 -2.99 35.53 -13.55
CA GLU A 331 -2.58 35.17 -14.91
C GLU A 331 -1.41 34.16 -14.92
N GLU A 332 -0.43 34.33 -14.02
CA GLU A 332 0.70 33.40 -13.86
C GLU A 332 0.89 32.96 -12.39
N PRO A 333 0.75 31.65 -12.08
CA PRO A 333 0.99 31.13 -10.74
C PRO A 333 2.49 31.13 -10.40
N PRO A 334 2.85 31.27 -9.10
CA PRO A 334 4.23 31.23 -8.68
C PRO A 334 4.89 29.87 -8.98
N PRO A 335 6.19 29.84 -9.31
CA PRO A 335 6.89 28.60 -9.59
C PRO A 335 7.11 27.77 -8.32
N ILE A 336 7.05 26.44 -8.46
CA ILE A 336 7.43 25.49 -7.42
C ILE A 336 8.95 25.32 -7.47
N GLU A 337 9.63 25.52 -6.35
CA GLU A 337 11.09 25.40 -6.29
C GLU A 337 11.49 24.03 -5.72
N VAL A 338 12.26 23.26 -6.49
CA VAL A 338 12.81 21.98 -6.03
C VAL A 338 14.32 22.09 -5.88
N THR A 339 14.83 21.94 -4.67
CA THR A 339 16.26 22.03 -4.36
C THR A 339 16.81 20.65 -4.05
N ILE A 340 17.82 20.22 -4.80
CA ILE A 340 18.52 18.94 -4.59
C ILE A 340 19.84 19.21 -3.86
N CYS A 341 20.00 18.64 -2.68
CA CYS A 341 21.23 18.70 -1.91
C CYS A 341 21.83 17.30 -1.80
N GLU A 342 23.05 17.12 -2.30
CA GLU A 342 23.80 15.89 -2.18
C GLU A 342 24.92 16.07 -1.15
N THR A 343 24.98 15.20 -0.16
CA THR A 343 26.10 15.08 0.76
C THR A 343 26.81 13.74 0.55
N HIS A 344 27.86 13.46 1.32
CA HIS A 344 28.54 12.16 1.26
C HIS A 344 27.67 10.99 1.76
N LEU A 345 26.72 11.27 2.66
CA LEU A 345 25.91 10.24 3.33
C LEU A 345 24.43 10.26 2.93
N HIS A 346 23.90 11.45 2.64
CA HIS A 346 22.47 11.67 2.42
C HIS A 346 22.21 12.51 1.16
N VAL A 347 21.06 12.27 0.54
CA VAL A 347 20.49 13.16 -0.47
C VAL A 347 19.20 13.73 0.09
N THR A 348 19.07 15.05 0.05
CA THR A 348 17.88 15.77 0.52
C THR A 348 17.24 16.50 -0.64
N ILE A 349 15.95 16.28 -0.83
CA ILE A 349 15.14 16.94 -1.85
C ILE A 349 14.15 17.84 -1.12
N ARG A 350 14.29 19.15 -1.27
CA ARG A 350 13.33 20.12 -0.76
C ARG A 350 12.39 20.54 -1.88
N MET A 351 11.08 20.43 -1.67
CA MET A 351 10.05 20.97 -2.56
C MET A 351 9.34 22.11 -1.84
N SER A 352 9.39 23.30 -2.41
CA SER A 352 8.82 24.53 -1.86
C SER A 352 7.75 25.06 -2.80
N ASP A 353 6.52 25.15 -2.31
CA ASP A 353 5.41 25.75 -3.04
C ASP A 353 4.95 27.06 -2.41
N ARG A 354 4.12 27.80 -3.14
CA ARG A 354 3.37 28.95 -2.63
C ARG A 354 1.89 28.66 -2.74
N GLY A 355 1.46 27.51 -2.22
CA GLY A 355 0.09 27.02 -2.29
C GLY A 355 -0.86 27.55 -1.22
N GLY A 356 -0.46 28.57 -0.44
CA GLY A 356 -1.26 29.11 0.66
C GLY A 356 -1.09 28.39 2.01
N GLY A 357 -0.24 27.37 2.08
CA GLY A 357 0.04 26.65 3.33
C GLY A 357 -1.01 25.58 3.69
N ILE A 358 -0.87 25.01 4.88
CA ILE A 358 -1.75 23.99 5.46
C ILE A 358 -2.39 24.57 6.71
N ASP A 359 -3.72 24.52 6.72
CA ASP A 359 -4.54 24.90 7.86
C ASP A 359 -4.09 24.19 9.16
N PRO A 360 -3.84 24.93 10.26
CA PRO A 360 -3.45 24.37 11.55
C PRO A 360 -4.37 23.25 12.07
N ASP A 361 -5.68 23.32 11.79
CA ASP A 361 -6.65 22.32 12.25
C ASP A 361 -6.44 20.95 11.57
N VAL A 362 -5.92 20.97 10.35
CA VAL A 362 -5.64 19.77 9.56
C VAL A 362 -4.23 19.22 9.85
N HIS A 363 -3.32 20.07 10.33
CA HIS A 363 -1.92 19.73 10.55
C HIS A 363 -1.74 18.50 11.45
N SER A 364 -2.55 18.38 12.52
CA SER A 364 -2.52 17.24 13.46
C SER A 364 -2.94 15.90 12.82
N HIS A 365 -3.71 15.94 11.73
CA HIS A 365 -4.22 14.76 11.03
C HIS A 365 -3.48 14.48 9.72
N LEU A 366 -2.47 15.27 9.38
CA LEU A 366 -1.79 15.22 8.09
C LEU A 366 -1.15 13.86 7.81
N TRP A 367 -0.54 13.26 8.82
CA TRP A 367 0.11 11.94 8.74
C TRP A 367 -0.82 10.78 9.07
N SER A 368 -2.03 11.06 9.57
CA SER A 368 -2.98 10.03 9.97
C SER A 368 -3.69 9.43 8.75
N PHE A 369 -3.96 8.13 8.77
CA PHE A 369 -4.79 7.44 7.79
C PHE A 369 -6.28 7.63 8.06
N SER A 370 -6.68 7.91 9.31
CA SER A 370 -8.09 8.16 9.66
C SER A 370 -8.55 9.58 9.34
N LYS A 371 -7.62 10.53 9.10
CA LYS A 371 -7.85 11.86 8.51
C LYS A 371 -8.84 12.81 9.21
N GLY A 372 -9.16 12.55 10.48
CA GLY A 372 -9.95 13.44 11.32
C GLY A 372 -11.23 13.96 10.64
N PRO A 373 -11.47 15.28 10.56
CA PRO A 373 -12.72 15.85 10.06
C PRO A 373 -12.97 15.60 8.56
N ARG A 374 -11.93 15.32 7.76
CA ARG A 374 -12.05 15.07 6.32
C ARG A 374 -12.35 13.61 5.96
N SER A 375 -12.43 12.74 6.96
CA SER A 375 -12.63 11.29 6.79
C SER A 375 -13.89 10.92 6.02
N VAL A 376 -15.01 11.63 6.23
CA VAL A 376 -16.28 11.35 5.53
C VAL A 376 -16.16 11.63 4.03
N GLN A 377 -15.58 12.77 3.65
CA GLN A 377 -15.34 13.11 2.25
C GLN A 377 -14.38 12.13 1.59
N ILE A 378 -13.35 11.69 2.32
CA ILE A 378 -12.37 10.72 1.82
C ILE A 378 -13.00 9.34 1.62
N MET A 379 -13.87 8.91 2.54
CA MET A 379 -14.62 7.66 2.42
C MET A 379 -15.53 7.67 1.19
N ASP A 380 -16.26 8.76 0.96
CA ASP A 380 -17.08 8.93 -0.25
C ASP A 380 -16.23 8.88 -1.53
N ASN A 381 -15.09 9.60 -1.54
CA ASN A 381 -14.14 9.55 -2.66
C ASN A 381 -13.59 8.15 -2.93
N LEU A 382 -13.26 7.38 -1.88
CA LEU A 382 -12.77 6.01 -2.01
C LEU A 382 -13.85 5.06 -2.55
N SER A 383 -15.12 5.26 -2.18
CA SER A 383 -16.22 4.43 -2.70
C SER A 383 -16.49 4.63 -4.19
N ARG A 384 -16.14 5.81 -4.72
CA ARG A 384 -16.28 6.18 -6.14
C ARG A 384 -15.15 5.66 -7.02
N VAL A 385 -14.07 5.11 -6.44
CA VAL A 385 -12.99 4.52 -7.22
C VAL A 385 -13.44 3.11 -7.66
N PRO A 386 -13.59 2.83 -8.98
CA PRO A 386 -13.89 1.49 -9.43
C PRO A 386 -12.78 0.54 -8.95
N ARG A 387 -13.15 -0.72 -8.69
CA ARG A 387 -12.29 -1.78 -8.16
C ARG A 387 -10.88 -1.63 -8.73
N MET A 388 -9.93 -1.22 -7.89
CA MET A 388 -8.61 -0.70 -8.30
C MET A 388 -7.67 -1.76 -8.92
N ALA A 389 -8.20 -2.95 -9.22
CA ALA A 389 -7.61 -3.98 -10.07
C ALA A 389 -7.93 -3.82 -11.58
N ALA A 390 -8.89 -2.97 -11.96
CA ALA A 390 -9.24 -2.70 -13.35
C ALA A 390 -8.73 -1.33 -13.80
N THR A 391 -8.15 -1.32 -15.01
CA THR A 391 -7.53 -0.20 -15.73
C THR A 391 -8.32 1.12 -15.58
N LEU A 392 -7.61 2.23 -15.37
CA LEU A 392 -8.12 3.62 -15.26
C LEU A 392 -9.03 4.09 -16.41
N GLN A 393 -9.19 3.29 -17.47
CA GLN A 393 -10.06 3.54 -18.61
C GLN A 393 -11.56 3.64 -18.23
N GLU A 394 -11.95 3.13 -17.06
CA GLU A 394 -13.32 3.17 -16.54
C GLU A 394 -13.62 4.37 -15.60
N LEU A 395 -12.61 5.16 -15.19
CA LEU A 395 -12.80 6.37 -14.38
C LEU A 395 -13.26 7.56 -15.24
N ARG A 396 -14.38 7.42 -15.95
CA ARG A 396 -15.15 8.55 -16.50
C ARG A 396 -15.98 9.18 -15.38
N ILE A 397 -15.34 9.98 -14.53
CA ILE A 397 -16.09 10.93 -13.71
C ILE A 397 -16.53 12.04 -14.65
N SER A 398 -17.84 12.15 -14.90
CA SER A 398 -18.40 13.23 -15.72
C SER A 398 -18.01 14.56 -15.09
N THR A 399 -17.12 15.27 -15.76
CA THR A 399 -16.66 16.59 -15.33
C THR A 399 -17.82 17.59 -15.51
N PRO A 400 -17.95 18.64 -14.69
CA PRO A 400 -19.00 19.64 -14.87
C PRO A 400 -19.00 20.29 -16.26
N TRP A 401 -17.85 20.30 -16.96
CA TRP A 401 -17.72 20.81 -18.32
C TRP A 401 -18.49 19.96 -19.36
N GLU A 402 -18.59 18.64 -19.17
CA GLU A 402 -19.34 17.74 -20.05
C GLU A 402 -20.86 17.93 -19.97
N LYS A 403 -21.37 18.51 -18.87
CA LYS A 403 -22.80 18.86 -18.74
C LYS A 403 -23.18 20.13 -19.49
N ILE A 404 -22.20 20.91 -19.97
CA ILE A 404 -22.42 22.23 -20.56
C ILE A 404 -22.41 22.18 -22.10
N ASN A 405 -21.78 21.18 -22.73
CA ASN A 405 -21.73 21.05 -24.20
C ASN A 405 -22.03 19.60 -24.67
N PRO A 406 -23.27 19.28 -25.09
CA PRO A 406 -23.65 17.93 -25.56
C PRO A 406 -23.17 17.58 -26.98
N LEU A 407 -22.45 18.47 -27.66
CA LEU A 407 -22.14 18.37 -29.09
C LEU A 407 -20.63 18.15 -29.31
N ASN A 408 -20.13 16.95 -29.00
CA ASN A 408 -18.96 16.30 -29.65
C ASN A 408 -18.61 14.96 -28.96
N PRO A 409 -19.07 13.80 -29.47
CA PRO A 409 -18.76 12.49 -28.90
C PRO A 409 -17.40 11.90 -29.34
N THR A 410 -16.58 12.60 -30.11
CA THR A 410 -15.36 12.03 -30.73
C THR A 410 -14.19 13.02 -30.71
N GLY A 411 -13.28 12.85 -29.75
CA GLY A 411 -12.08 13.68 -29.60
C GLY A 411 -11.29 13.28 -28.36
N SER A 412 -10.79 12.05 -28.32
CA SER A 412 -10.02 11.50 -27.21
C SER A 412 -8.65 12.20 -27.06
N ILE A 413 -8.42 12.89 -25.94
CA ILE A 413 -7.06 13.19 -25.50
C ILE A 413 -6.61 11.99 -24.64
N PRO A 414 -5.61 11.20 -25.06
CA PRO A 414 -5.08 10.13 -24.22
C PRO A 414 -4.50 10.75 -22.95
N THR A 415 -4.95 10.29 -21.78
CA THR A 415 -4.33 10.67 -20.50
C THR A 415 -2.92 10.10 -20.48
N PRO A 416 -1.86 10.91 -20.31
CA PRO A 416 -0.50 10.40 -20.27
C PRO A 416 -0.34 9.49 -19.05
N SER A 417 0.12 8.27 -19.27
CA SER A 417 0.47 7.34 -18.20
C SER A 417 1.98 7.35 -18.00
N LEU A 418 2.47 7.02 -16.80
CA LEU A 418 3.91 6.78 -16.62
C LEU A 418 4.38 5.65 -17.55
N LYS A 419 3.49 4.70 -17.87
CA LYS A 419 3.73 3.58 -18.78
C LYS A 419 4.09 4.04 -20.20
N SER A 420 3.44 5.07 -20.75
CA SER A 420 3.73 5.57 -22.11
C SER A 420 5.03 6.37 -22.20
N ILE A 421 5.56 6.88 -21.09
CA ILE A 421 6.88 7.55 -21.07
C ILE A 421 8.03 6.53 -21.17
N TYR A 422 7.78 5.28 -20.77
CA TYR A 422 8.72 4.17 -20.82
C TYR A 422 8.51 3.27 -22.06
N GLU A 423 8.02 3.83 -23.18
CA GLU A 423 7.83 3.16 -24.48
C GLU A 423 9.15 2.55 -25.01
N ASP A 424 9.52 1.41 -24.46
CA ASP A 424 10.52 0.47 -24.98
C ASP A 424 10.18 -0.93 -24.44
N GLY A 425 9.09 -1.49 -24.97
CA GLY A 425 8.99 -2.90 -25.38
C GLY A 425 9.20 -4.05 -24.38
N ASN A 426 9.25 -3.84 -23.06
CA ASN A 426 9.17 -4.94 -22.09
C ASN A 426 8.54 -4.51 -20.76
N SER A 427 7.25 -4.80 -20.62
CA SER A 427 6.43 -4.62 -19.43
C SER A 427 7.03 -5.37 -18.23
N LEU A 428 7.80 -4.66 -17.40
CA LEU A 428 7.71 -4.92 -15.97
C LEU A 428 6.45 -4.18 -15.54
N ASP A 429 5.46 -4.92 -15.05
CA ASP A 429 4.23 -4.37 -14.48
C ASP A 429 4.56 -3.19 -13.59
N LEU A 430 4.26 -1.98 -14.09
CA LEU A 430 4.32 -0.77 -13.29
C LEU A 430 3.32 -0.99 -12.15
N GLY A 431 3.83 -1.35 -10.98
CA GLY A 431 3.09 -1.98 -9.90
C GLY A 431 1.94 -1.15 -9.31
N SER A 432 1.38 -1.64 -8.21
CA SER A 432 0.22 -1.06 -7.48
C SER A 432 0.25 0.47 -7.23
N LEU A 433 1.43 1.10 -7.27
CA LEU A 433 1.62 2.53 -7.01
C LEU A 433 1.28 3.42 -8.20
N SER A 434 1.42 2.91 -9.42
CA SER A 434 1.11 3.65 -10.65
C SER A 434 -0.38 3.98 -10.71
N ASN A 435 -1.24 3.00 -10.37
CA ASN A 435 -2.69 3.18 -10.31
C ASN A 435 -3.11 4.25 -9.30
N LEU A 436 -2.39 4.38 -8.17
CA LEU A 436 -2.63 5.44 -7.18
C LEU A 436 -2.15 6.81 -7.66
N SER A 437 -1.10 6.84 -8.47
CA SER A 437 -0.46 8.06 -8.96
C SER A 437 -1.06 8.58 -10.26
N GLU A 438 -1.89 7.80 -10.96
CA GLU A 438 -2.51 8.18 -12.23
C GLU A 438 -3.99 8.60 -12.08
N ARG A 439 -4.50 8.63 -10.84
CA ARG A 439 -5.87 9.07 -10.53
C ARG A 439 -6.13 10.54 -10.93
N PRO A 440 -7.39 10.88 -11.31
CA PRO A 440 -7.81 12.26 -11.55
C PRO A 440 -7.44 13.19 -10.39
N ALA A 441 -7.05 14.44 -10.70
CA ALA A 441 -6.55 15.36 -9.67
C ALA A 441 -7.62 15.76 -8.64
N ASN A 442 -8.89 15.79 -9.06
CA ASN A 442 -10.04 16.07 -8.19
C ASN A 442 -10.33 14.96 -7.17
N LEU A 443 -9.79 13.75 -7.34
CA LEU A 443 -10.07 12.60 -6.48
C LEU A 443 -9.06 12.51 -5.33
N ARG A 444 -9.38 13.15 -4.20
CA ARG A 444 -8.53 13.16 -3.00
C ARG A 444 -8.83 11.97 -2.08
N LEU A 445 -7.94 10.97 -2.09
CA LEU A 445 -8.07 9.74 -1.29
C LEU A 445 -7.43 9.84 0.10
N GLY A 446 -6.78 10.97 0.43
CA GLY A 446 -6.12 11.19 1.72
C GLY A 446 -4.86 10.35 1.98
N MET A 447 -4.55 9.33 1.18
CA MET A 447 -3.44 8.42 1.49
C MET A 447 -2.06 8.87 1.00
N GLY A 448 -1.98 9.86 0.09
CA GLY A 448 -0.73 10.25 -0.58
C GLY A 448 0.40 10.55 0.38
N LEU A 449 0.26 11.59 1.22
CA LEU A 449 1.31 12.00 2.16
C LEU A 449 1.71 10.91 3.19
N PRO A 450 0.77 10.28 3.92
CA PRO A 450 1.13 9.18 4.83
C PRO A 450 1.85 8.03 4.13
N LEU A 451 1.38 7.62 2.94
CA LEU A 451 2.00 6.53 2.21
C LEU A 451 3.39 6.93 1.69
N SER A 452 3.56 8.15 1.17
CA SER A 452 4.86 8.70 0.78
C SER A 452 5.87 8.66 1.94
N ARG A 453 5.44 8.98 3.16
CA ARG A 453 6.26 8.88 4.37
C ARG A 453 6.67 7.44 4.67
N VAL A 454 5.74 6.49 4.59
CA VAL A 454 6.06 5.05 4.78
C VAL A 454 7.11 4.60 3.74
N TYR A 455 7.00 5.02 2.49
CA TYR A 455 7.99 4.72 1.44
C TYR A 455 9.35 5.36 1.70
N ALA A 456 9.40 6.61 2.17
CA ALA A 456 10.65 7.29 2.50
C ALA A 456 11.36 6.64 3.71
N GLU A 457 10.61 6.36 4.79
CA GLU A 457 11.14 5.75 6.01
C GLU A 457 11.49 4.27 5.84
N TYR A 458 10.91 3.58 4.85
CA TYR A 458 11.19 2.15 4.61
C TYR A 458 12.69 1.89 4.39
N TRP A 459 13.39 2.77 3.67
CA TRP A 459 14.85 2.70 3.47
C TRP A 459 15.64 3.58 4.44
N ALA A 460 15.10 3.81 5.64
CA ALA A 460 15.69 4.68 6.68
C ALA A 460 15.95 6.12 6.19
N GLY A 461 15.07 6.63 5.32
CA GLY A 461 14.97 8.05 4.99
C GLY A 461 14.04 8.80 5.95
N SER A 462 13.70 10.03 5.58
CA SER A 462 12.71 10.86 6.28
C SER A 462 11.83 11.62 5.29
N LEU A 463 10.64 12.01 5.74
CA LEU A 463 9.77 12.94 5.01
C LEU A 463 9.20 13.93 6.02
N ASP A 464 9.75 15.13 6.01
CA ASP A 464 9.44 16.20 6.94
C ASP A 464 8.72 17.34 6.20
N LEU A 465 7.82 18.03 6.88
CA LEU A 465 6.99 19.07 6.28
C LEU A 465 6.94 20.29 7.19
N HIS A 466 7.13 21.46 6.59
CA HIS A 466 7.05 22.76 7.23
C HIS A 466 6.09 23.63 6.44
N SER A 467 4.95 23.96 7.03
CA SER A 467 3.96 24.82 6.38
C SER A 467 3.98 26.22 6.97
N LEU A 468 3.84 27.22 6.09
CA LEU A 468 3.66 28.62 6.42
C LEU A 468 2.24 28.99 6.01
N ASP A 469 1.34 29.00 6.98
CA ASP A 469 -0.08 29.31 6.76
C ASP A 469 -0.25 30.68 6.07
N GLY A 470 -1.11 30.72 5.06
CA GLY A 470 -1.30 31.88 4.19
C GLY A 470 -0.21 32.11 3.13
N TYR A 471 0.88 31.33 3.12
CA TYR A 471 1.98 31.50 2.16
C TYR A 471 2.24 30.25 1.31
N GLY A 472 2.64 29.13 1.92
CA GLY A 472 3.14 27.97 1.19
C GLY A 472 3.66 26.86 2.06
N THR A 473 4.16 25.78 1.45
CA THR A 473 4.67 24.62 2.17
C THR A 473 6.02 24.16 1.63
N ASP A 474 6.93 23.85 2.55
CA ASP A 474 8.21 23.21 2.29
C ASP A 474 8.17 21.74 2.73
N VAL A 475 8.49 20.83 1.82
CA VAL A 475 8.61 19.40 2.10
C VAL A 475 10.05 18.96 1.90
N PHE A 476 10.61 18.24 2.87
CA PHE A 476 11.97 17.73 2.88
C PHE A 476 11.95 16.20 2.83
N LEU A 477 12.40 15.64 1.71
CA LEU A 477 12.61 14.20 1.54
C LEU A 477 14.08 13.87 1.75
N GLY A 478 14.40 13.15 2.82
CA GLY A 478 15.75 12.66 3.13
C GLY A 478 15.94 11.21 2.69
N ILE A 479 17.03 10.93 1.97
CA ILE A 479 17.36 9.59 1.46
C ILE A 479 18.79 9.23 1.84
N SER A 480 19.02 7.97 2.23
CA SER A 480 20.38 7.45 2.44
C SER A 480 21.07 7.17 1.11
N LYS A 481 22.19 7.86 0.84
CA LYS A 481 22.90 7.77 -0.44
C LYS A 481 23.58 6.42 -0.66
N LEU A 482 24.07 5.79 0.40
CA LEU A 482 24.91 4.60 0.31
C LEU A 482 24.10 3.29 0.13
N GLY A 483 22.79 3.33 0.38
CA GLY A 483 21.92 2.15 0.32
C GLY A 483 22.29 1.03 1.30
N ASN A 484 23.15 1.30 2.29
CA ASN A 484 23.66 0.33 3.27
C ASN A 484 22.76 0.17 4.49
N ARG A 485 21.76 1.05 4.65
CA ARG A 485 20.77 0.94 5.71
C ARG A 485 19.80 -0.19 5.37
N ASN A 486 19.52 -1.01 6.37
CA ASN A 486 18.52 -2.06 6.25
C ASN A 486 17.12 -1.47 6.16
N GLU A 487 16.24 -2.18 5.45
CA GLU A 487 14.82 -1.92 5.46
C GLU A 487 14.31 -1.84 6.90
N GLN A 488 13.44 -0.87 7.15
CA GLN A 488 12.71 -0.80 8.40
C GLN A 488 11.50 -1.70 8.25
N VAL A 489 11.48 -2.84 8.94
CA VAL A 489 10.34 -3.76 9.05
C VAL A 489 10.14 -4.07 10.52
N SER A 490 8.88 -4.24 10.95
CA SER A 490 8.58 -4.63 12.32
C SER A 490 9.15 -6.01 12.61
N THR A 491 10.01 -6.09 13.62
CA THR A 491 10.61 -7.33 14.11
C THR A 491 9.69 -7.97 15.15
N ARG A 492 9.85 -9.27 15.37
CA ARG A 492 9.13 -10.01 16.41
C ARG A 492 9.32 -9.39 17.80
N ALA A 493 10.54 -8.95 18.13
CA ALA A 493 10.82 -8.26 19.39
C ALA A 493 9.97 -7.00 19.61
N ARG A 494 9.47 -6.35 18.55
CA ARG A 494 8.50 -5.24 18.65
C ARG A 494 7.06 -5.72 18.78
N MET A 495 6.73 -6.91 18.26
CA MET A 495 5.39 -7.51 18.37
C MET A 495 5.14 -8.08 19.77
N ASP A 496 6.17 -8.67 20.40
CA ASP A 496 6.09 -9.25 21.75
C ASP A 496 6.19 -8.19 22.88
N ALA A 497 6.57 -6.94 22.55
CA ALA A 497 6.72 -5.83 23.49
C ALA A 497 5.48 -4.90 23.57
N LEU A 498 4.44 -5.19 22.77
CA LEU A 498 3.12 -4.57 22.80
C LEU A 498 2.16 -5.50 23.55
#